data_AF-A0A2D0KMS9-F1
#
_entry.id   AF-A0A2D0KMS9-F1
#
_cell.length_a   1.000
_cell.length_b   1.000
_cell.length_c   1.000
_cell.angle_alpha   90.00
_cell.angle_beta   90.00
_cell.angle_gamma   90.00
#
_symmetry.space_group_name_H-M   'P 1'
#
loop_
_entity.id
_entity.type
_entity.pdbx_description
1 polymer ?
#
loop_
_entity_poly.entity_id
_entity_poly.type
_entity_poly.pdbx_seq_one_letter_code
_entity_poly.pdbx_strand_id
1 'polypeptide(L)' 'MEGNRIAVRYAYEWHDDSGNWFRSYGNENWEFDEHGIMINRFASINDIPINEDERKFHWPLGRRPDNYPGLSELGL' A
#
# COMPACT_ATOMS: atom_id res chain seq x y z
N MET A 1 -14.43 7.70 -22.36
CA MET A 1 -13.53 8.47 -21.49
C MET A 1 -13.18 7.58 -20.32
N GLU A 2 -11.90 7.26 -20.14
CA GLU A 2 -11.39 6.73 -18.87
C GLU A 2 -11.59 7.83 -17.82
N GLY A 3 -12.55 7.66 -16.90
CA GLY A 3 -12.84 8.69 -15.89
C GLY A 3 -13.23 8.13 -14.53
N ASN A 4 -13.71 6.89 -14.49
CA ASN A 4 -14.10 6.20 -13.27
C ASN A 4 -13.08 5.13 -12.83
N ARG A 5 -11.86 5.14 -13.39
CA ARG A 5 -10.82 4.15 -13.09
C ARG A 5 -9.58 4.79 -12.52
N ILE A 6 -8.99 4.15 -11.51
CA ILE A 6 -7.75 4.60 -10.85
C ILE A 6 -6.79 3.42 -10.80
N ALA A 7 -5.56 3.63 -11.27
CA ALA A 7 -4.44 2.72 -11.07
C ALA A 7 -3.55 3.22 -9.93
N VAL A 8 -3.29 2.36 -8.96
CA VAL A 8 -2.61 2.69 -7.70
C VAL A 8 -1.39 1.80 -7.52
N ARG A 9 -0.31 2.41 -7.01
CA ARG A 9 0.83 1.73 -6.41
C ARG A 9 0.78 1.93 -4.90
N TYR A 10 1.12 0.90 -4.14
CA TYR A 10 1.24 1.00 -2.69
C TYR A 10 2.25 -0.02 -2.14
N ALA A 11 2.61 0.17 -0.87
CA ALA A 11 3.34 -0.82 -0.10
C ALA A 11 2.84 -0.81 1.35
N TYR A 12 2.92 -1.96 2.03
CA TYR A 12 2.66 -2.07 3.47
C TYR A 12 3.71 -2.96 4.13
N GLU A 13 3.96 -2.70 5.42
CA GLU A 13 4.88 -3.48 6.25
C GLU A 13 4.09 -4.17 7.36
N TRP A 14 4.43 -5.42 7.62
CA TRP A 14 3.78 -6.25 8.62
C TRP A 14 4.73 -7.36 9.07
N HIS A 15 4.38 -8.03 10.16
CA HIS A 15 5.05 -9.26 10.55
C HIS A 15 4.02 -10.34 10.81
N ASP A 16 4.42 -11.59 10.62
CA ASP A 16 3.61 -12.75 10.98
C ASP A 16 3.68 -13.02 12.50
N ASP A 17 2.99 -14.08 12.95
CA ASP A 17 2.97 -14.51 14.35
C ASP A 17 4.30 -15.12 14.84
N SER A 18 5.22 -15.38 13.91
CA SER A 18 6.56 -15.90 14.17
C SER A 18 7.60 -14.77 14.24
N GLY A 19 7.19 -13.52 14.01
CA GLY A 19 8.04 -12.33 14.05
C GLY A 19 8.82 -12.07 12.76
N ASN A 20 8.53 -12.78 11.67
CA ASN A 20 9.15 -12.51 10.38
C ASN A 20 8.51 -11.25 9.79
N TRP A 21 9.34 -10.26 9.45
CA TRP A 21 8.88 -9.02 8.84
C TRP A 21 8.85 -9.12 7.32
N PHE A 22 7.88 -8.44 6.73
CA PHE A 22 7.68 -8.36 5.29
C PHE A 22 7.38 -6.92 4.87
N ARG A 23 7.84 -6.57 3.67
CA ARG A 23 7.30 -5.45 2.91
C ARG A 23 6.59 -6.00 1.68
N SER A 24 5.30 -5.73 1.60
CA SER A 24 4.46 -6.13 0.48
C SER A 24 4.34 -4.96 -0.49
N TYR A 25 4.57 -5.22 -1.78
CA TYR A 25 4.43 -4.24 -2.86
C TYR A 25 3.20 -4.58 -3.68
N GLY A 26 2.32 -3.60 -3.87
CA GLY A 26 1.02 -3.82 -4.48
C GLY A 26 0.72 -2.88 -5.64
N ASN A 27 0.04 -3.43 -6.64
CA ASN A 27 -0.62 -2.70 -7.70
C ASN A 27 -2.12 -2.99 -7.64
N GLU A 28 -2.90 -1.92 -7.65
CA GLU A 28 -4.35 -1.99 -7.56
C GLU A 28 -5.02 -1.19 -8.67
N ASN A 29 -6.01 -1.79 -9.31
CA ASN A 29 -6.83 -1.14 -10.33
C ASN A 29 -8.26 -1.11 -9.83
N TRP A 30 -8.79 0.10 -9.69
CA TRP A 30 -10.11 0.36 -9.15
C TRP A 30 -11.03 0.89 -10.24
N GLU A 31 -12.29 0.50 -10.18
CA GLU A 31 -13.37 1.08 -10.98
C GLU A 31 -14.51 1.51 -10.05
N PHE A 32 -15.04 2.71 -10.27
CA PHE A 32 -16.06 3.33 -9.44
C PHE A 32 -17.39 3.50 -10.21
N ASP A 33 -18.49 3.50 -9.48
CA ASP A 33 -19.80 3.93 -10.00
C ASP A 33 -19.98 5.46 -9.94
N GLU A 34 -21.16 5.93 -10.35
CA GLU A 34 -21.50 7.36 -10.36
C GLU A 34 -21.64 7.99 -8.96
N HIS A 35 -21.74 7.18 -7.91
CA HIS A 35 -21.81 7.61 -6.51
C HIS A 35 -20.44 7.57 -5.82
N GLY A 36 -19.38 7.18 -6.54
CA GLY A 36 -18.02 7.08 -6.01
C GLY A 36 -17.77 5.79 -5.20
N ILE A 37 -18.63 4.79 -5.31
CA ILE A 37 -18.43 3.48 -4.68
C ILE A 37 -17.62 2.60 -5.63
N MET A 38 -16.60 1.92 -5.09
CA MET A 38 -15.78 1.01 -5.86
C MET A 38 -16.58 -0.25 -6.22
N ILE A 39 -16.79 -0.49 -7.52
CA ILE A 39 -17.52 -1.64 -8.06
C ILE A 39 -16.60 -2.75 -8.54
N ASN A 40 -15.36 -2.44 -8.95
CA ASN A 40 -14.34 -3.44 -9.23
C ASN A 40 -13.02 -3.09 -8.54
N ARG A 41 -12.36 -4.12 -8.00
CA ARG A 41 -11.03 -4.03 -7.39
C ARG A 41 -10.18 -5.21 -7.81
N PHE A 42 -9.15 -4.94 -8.60
CA PHE A 42 -8.14 -5.93 -8.99
C PHE A 42 -6.83 -5.59 -8.32
N ALA A 43 -6.35 -6.46 -7.44
CA ALA A 43 -5.11 -6.28 -6.69
C ALA A 43 -4.11 -7.40 -7.03
N SER A 44 -2.86 -7.03 -7.22
CA SER A 44 -1.72 -7.95 -7.27
C SER A 44 -0.66 -7.48 -6.30
N ILE A 45 -0.17 -8.39 -5.48
CA ILE A 45 0.70 -8.08 -4.34
C ILE A 45 1.81 -9.11 -4.29
N ASN A 46 3.03 -8.65 -4.05
CA ASN A 46 4.20 -9.50 -3.83
C ASN A 46 4.84 -9.17 -2.47
N ASP A 47 5.02 -10.20 -1.65
CA ASP A 47 5.65 -10.09 -0.35
C ASP A 47 7.15 -10.30 -0.46
N ILE A 48 7.94 -9.40 0.14
CA ILE A 48 9.38 -9.50 0.23
C ILE A 48 9.76 -9.57 1.71
N PRO A 49 10.45 -10.63 2.18
CA PRO A 49 11.00 -10.67 3.53
C PRO A 49 11.96 -9.52 3.76
N ILE A 50 11.88 -8.89 4.93
CA ILE A 50 12.81 -7.84 5.39
C ILE A 50 13.19 -8.11 6.83
N ASN A 51 14.31 -7.55 7.28
CA ASN A 51 14.62 -7.44 8.70
C ASN A 51 13.82 -6.28 9.33
N GLU A 52 13.66 -6.30 10.66
CA GLU A 52 12.94 -5.25 11.38
C GLU A 52 13.59 -3.86 11.22
N ASP A 53 14.92 -3.80 11.14
CA ASP A 53 15.69 -2.57 10.96
C ASP A 53 15.60 -2.00 9.54
N GLU A 54 15.14 -2.79 8.57
CA GLU A 54 14.90 -2.35 7.20
C GLU A 54 13.52 -1.68 7.01
N ARG A 55 12.68 -1.67 8.04
CA ARG A 55 11.37 -1.01 8.02
C ARG A 55 11.49 0.48 7.69
N LYS A 56 10.56 0.98 6.89
CA LYS A 56 10.47 2.39 6.48
C LYS A 56 9.21 3.06 7.00
N PHE A 57 8.25 2.32 7.53
CA PHE A 57 6.97 2.86 8.02
C PHE A 57 6.93 2.91 9.55
N HIS A 58 7.23 4.09 10.08
CA HIS A 58 7.37 4.35 11.52
C HIS A 58 6.42 5.47 11.96
N TRP A 59 5.20 5.10 12.31
CA TRP A 59 4.24 5.98 12.97
C TRP A 59 3.28 5.14 13.85
N PRO A 60 2.56 5.74 14.82
CA PRO A 60 1.56 5.02 15.60
C PRO A 60 0.50 4.38 14.69
N LEU A 61 0.09 3.14 14.98
CA LEU A 61 -0.91 2.43 14.17
C LEU A 61 -2.15 3.29 13.90
N GLY A 62 -2.49 3.45 12.62
CA GLY A 62 -3.57 4.32 12.17
C GLY A 62 -3.18 5.17 10.96
N ARG A 63 -3.77 6.37 10.87
CA ARG A 63 -3.56 7.31 9.76
C ARG A 63 -2.10 7.74 9.68
N ARG A 64 -1.48 7.57 8.51
CA ARG A 64 -0.16 8.11 8.18
C ARG A 64 -0.14 9.63 8.42
N PRO A 65 0.86 10.19 9.14
CA PRO A 65 0.98 11.64 9.33
C PRO A 65 1.09 12.40 8.00
N ASP A 66 0.55 13.62 7.95
CA ASP A 66 0.48 14.42 6.72
C ASP A 66 1.84 14.80 6.15
N ASN A 67 2.84 14.94 7.02
CA ASN A 67 4.21 15.28 6.68
C ASN A 67 5.15 14.07 6.56
N TYR A 68 4.63 12.83 6.66
CA TYR A 68 5.44 11.65 6.43
C TYR A 68 5.68 11.50 4.92
N PRO A 69 6.87 11.09 4.46
CA PRO A 69 7.14 10.90 3.04
C PRO A 69 6.20 9.87 2.40
N GLY A 70 5.83 10.11 1.14
CA GLY A 70 5.07 9.18 0.30
C GLY A 70 5.94 8.08 -0.31
N LEU A 71 5.31 7.19 -1.10
CA LEU A 71 5.98 6.02 -1.69
C LEU A 71 7.23 6.39 -2.52
N SER A 72 7.10 7.39 -3.41
CA SER A 72 8.19 7.83 -4.27
C SER A 72 9.32 8.53 -3.49
N GLU A 73 8.99 9.29 -2.45
CA GLU A 73 9.99 9.96 -1.61
C GLU A 73 10.80 8.96 -0.76
N LEU A 74 10.22 7.80 -0.45
CA LEU A 74 10.89 6.68 0.20
C LEU A 74 11.71 5.79 -0.75
N GLY A 75 11.69 6.10 -2.06
CA GLY A 75 12.37 5.30 -3.08
C GLY A 75 11.80 3.88 -3.20
N LEU A 76 10.48 3.73 -3.08
CA LEU A 76 9.74 2.47 -3.17
C LEU A 76 8.88 2.35 -4.45
#